data_AF-A7SC49-F1
#
_entry.id   AF-A7SC49-F1
#
_cell.length_a   1.000
_cell.length_b   1.000
_cell.length_c   1.000
_cell.angle_alpha   90.00
_cell.angle_beta   90.00
_cell.angle_gamma   90.00
#
_symmetry.space_group_name_H-M   'P 1'
#
loop_
_entity.id
_entity.type
_entity.pdbx_description
1 polymer ?
#
loop_
_entity_poly.entity_id
_entity_poly.type
_entity_poly.pdbx_seq_one_letter_code
_entity_poly.pdbx_strand_id
1 'polypeptide(L)' 'GEGDHVLAKAEFDFNAQGEDELSFAAGTVLRLAPKGKQPRMRGWLLATVDGVKDGIVPGNYVKVWNTLTSQLTNL' A
#
# COMPACT_ATOMS: atom_id res chain seq x y z
N GLY A 1 -11.84 -9.96 -4.05
CA GLY A 1 -11.06 -10.47 -5.18
C GLY A 1 -9.68 -10.79 -4.67
N GLU A 2 -9.32 -12.06 -4.70
CA GLU A 2 -8.06 -12.61 -4.24
C GLU A 2 -6.97 -12.35 -5.29
N GLY A 3 -6.55 -11.08 -5.41
CA GLY A 3 -5.41 -10.71 -6.24
C GLY A 3 -4.12 -10.78 -5.44
N ASP A 4 -2.97 -10.85 -6.10
CA ASP A 4 -1.68 -10.73 -5.43
C ASP A 4 -1.64 -9.41 -4.64
N HIS A 5 -1.59 -9.52 -3.32
CA HIS A 5 -1.52 -8.34 -2.46
C HIS A 5 -0.06 -8.07 -2.13
N VAL A 6 0.43 -6.94 -2.64
CA VAL A 6 1.73 -6.41 -2.23
C VAL A 6 1.52 -5.67 -0.92
N LEU A 7 2.15 -6.17 0.14
CA LEU A 7 2.16 -5.53 1.45
C LEU A 7 3.43 -4.70 1.60
N ALA A 8 3.27 -3.50 2.12
CA ALA A 8 4.36 -2.64 2.53
C ALA A 8 4.23 -2.29 4.00
N LYS A 9 5.35 -2.06 4.67
CA LYS A 9 5.40 -1.58 6.05
C LYS A 9 5.93 -0.16 6.06
N ALA A 10 5.26 0.74 6.76
CA ALA A 10 5.75 2.09 6.99
C ALA A 10 7.06 2.06 7.81
N GLU A 11 8.09 2.73 7.33
CA GLU A 11 9.35 2.92 8.04
C GLU A 11 9.32 4.18 8.91
N PHE A 12 8.45 5.14 8.59
CA PHE A 12 8.30 6.42 9.28
C PHE A 12 6.82 6.79 9.42
N ASP A 13 6.54 7.71 10.35
CA ASP A 13 5.23 8.37 10.43
C ASP A 13 5.01 9.28 9.22
N PHE A 14 3.77 9.35 8.75
CA PHE A 14 3.35 10.27 7.71
C PHE A 14 1.99 10.86 8.05
N ASN A 15 1.91 12.19 8.04
CA ASN A 15 0.68 12.94 8.22
C ASN A 15 0.24 13.49 6.87
N ALA A 16 -0.93 13.05 6.41
CA ALA A 16 -1.54 13.52 5.17
C ALA A 16 -1.72 15.04 5.17
N GLN A 17 -1.39 15.66 4.04
CA GLN A 17 -1.57 17.08 3.76
C GLN A 17 -2.79 17.34 2.87
N GLY A 18 -3.22 16.32 2.11
CA GLY A 18 -4.38 16.34 1.22
C GLY A 18 -5.42 15.27 1.56
N GLU A 19 -6.63 15.41 1.03
CA GLU A 19 -7.73 14.45 1.25
C GLU A 19 -7.52 13.09 0.56
N ASP A 20 -6.72 13.10 -0.50
CA ASP A 20 -6.30 11.95 -1.31
C ASP A 20 -5.13 11.17 -0.69
N GLU A 21 -4.46 11.74 0.31
CA GLU A 21 -3.36 11.11 1.02
C GLU A 21 -3.85 10.27 2.23
N LEU A 22 -3.05 9.28 2.63
CA LEU A 22 -3.31 8.49 3.84
C LEU A 22 -2.28 8.83 4.93
N SER A 23 -2.75 9.22 6.10
CA SER A 23 -1.90 9.25 7.30
C SER A 23 -1.66 7.85 7.83
N PHE A 24 -0.45 7.58 8.31
CA PHE A 24 -0.09 6.32 8.95
C PHE A 24 1.08 6.51 9.92
N ALA A 25 1.20 5.59 10.88
CA ALA A 25 2.33 5.56 11.80
C ALA A 25 3.42 4.60 11.28
N ALA A 26 4.66 4.81 11.72
CA ALA A 26 5.75 3.87 11.53
C ALA A 26 5.32 2.48 12.03
N GLY A 27 5.60 1.46 11.24
CA GLY A 27 5.24 0.09 11.51
C GLY A 27 3.85 -0.33 11.02
N THR A 28 2.97 0.60 10.61
CA THR A 28 1.70 0.28 9.96
C THR A 28 1.94 -0.56 8.71
N VAL A 29 1.12 -1.61 8.51
CA VAL A 29 1.12 -2.40 7.29
C VAL A 29 0.09 -1.81 6.33
N LEU A 30 0.52 -1.51 5.11
CA LEU A 30 -0.30 -1.01 4.02
C LEU A 30 -0.42 -2.07 2.94
N ARG A 31 -1.59 -2.13 2.31
CA ARG A 31 -1.83 -2.93 1.12
C ARG A 31 -1.72 -2.04 -0.10
N LEU A 32 -0.66 -2.24 -0.89
CA LEU A 32 -0.44 -1.48 -2.11
C LEU A 32 -1.40 -1.95 -3.20
N ALA A 33 -1.92 -1.00 -3.97
CA ALA A 33 -2.73 -1.29 -5.14
C ALA A 33 -1.87 -2.02 -6.20
N PRO A 34 -2.48 -2.87 -7.04
CA PRO A 34 -1.78 -3.52 -8.15
C PRO A 34 -1.14 -2.51 -9.10
N LYS A 35 -0.06 -2.90 -9.79
CA LYS A 35 0.71 -2.04 -10.71
C LYS A 35 -0.16 -1.30 -11.74
N GLY A 36 -1.23 -1.92 -12.24
CA GLY A 36 -2.16 -1.31 -13.20
C GLY A 36 -3.08 -0.22 -12.63
N LYS A 37 -3.22 -0.12 -11.30
CA LYS A 37 -4.00 0.90 -10.60
C LYS A 37 -3.14 1.99 -9.98
N GLN A 38 -1.81 1.84 -10.00
CA GLN A 38 -0.90 2.83 -9.44
C GLN A 38 -1.04 4.18 -10.16
N PRO A 39 -0.90 5.30 -9.44
CA PRO A 39 -1.06 6.62 -10.01
C PRO A 39 0.13 6.91 -10.94
N ARG A 40 -0.08 7.75 -11.95
CA ARG A 40 1.01 8.24 -12.81
C ARG A 40 1.76 9.40 -12.15
N MET A 41 2.06 9.27 -10.86
CA MET A 41 2.71 10.28 -10.04
C MET A 41 4.02 9.70 -9.46
N ARG A 42 5.16 10.27 -9.85
CA ARG A 42 6.47 9.75 -9.41
C ARG A 42 6.63 9.93 -7.90
N GLY A 43 7.08 8.88 -7.22
CA GLY A 43 7.33 8.89 -5.79
C GLY A 43 6.09 8.62 -4.93
N TRP A 44 4.91 8.44 -5.52
CA TRP A 44 3.66 8.17 -4.81
C TRP A 44 3.10 6.80 -5.19
N LEU A 45 2.52 6.12 -4.21
CA LEU A 45 1.90 4.80 -4.37
C LEU A 45 0.44 4.88 -3.91
N LEU A 46 -0.46 4.26 -4.65
CA LEU A 46 -1.82 4.02 -4.19
C LEU A 46 -1.82 2.82 -3.23
N ALA A 47 -2.42 3.01 -2.06
CA ALA A 47 -2.49 2.01 -1.01
C ALA A 47 -3.77 2.15 -0.17
N THR A 48 -4.00 1.19 0.70
CA THR A 48 -5.00 1.25 1.76
C THR A 48 -4.42 0.69 3.06
N VAL A 49 -4.85 1.24 4.20
CA VAL A 49 -4.46 0.75 5.55
C VAL A 49 -5.44 -0.29 6.07
N ASP A 50 -6.73 -0.13 5.77
CA ASP A 50 -7.84 -0.92 6.32
C ASP A 50 -8.65 -1.70 5.27
N GLY A 51 -8.36 -1.50 3.98
CA GLY A 51 -9.13 -2.08 2.88
C GLY A 51 -10.44 -1.35 2.57
N VAL A 52 -10.72 -0.24 3.25
CA VAL A 52 -11.95 0.55 3.09
C VAL A 52 -11.67 1.83 2.32
N LYS A 53 -10.63 2.58 2.71
CA LYS A 53 -10.21 3.82 2.02
C LYS A 53 -8.91 3.59 1.25
N ASP A 54 -8.94 3.89 -0.04
CA ASP A 54 -7.74 4.02 -0.87
C ASP A 54 -7.23 5.47 -0.82
N GLY A 55 -5.91 5.64 -0.84
CA GLY A 55 -5.26 6.94 -0.98
C GLY A 55 -3.78 6.81 -1.31
N ILE A 56 -3.15 7.93 -1.66
CA ILE A 56 -1.74 7.96 -2.04
C ILE A 56 -0.84 8.10 -0.81
N VAL A 57 0.32 7.45 -0.88
CA VAL A 57 1.36 7.48 0.14
C VAL A 57 2.73 7.70 -0.50
N PRO A 58 3.68 8.36 0.19
CA PRO A 58 5.04 8.53 -0.32
C PRO A 58 5.78 7.19 -0.35
N GLY A 59 6.24 6.80 -1.54
CA GLY A 59 6.87 5.50 -1.77
C GLY A 59 8.20 5.31 -1.04
N ASN A 60 8.87 6.39 -0.66
CA ASN A 60 10.11 6.36 0.14
C ASN A 60 9.87 6.23 1.65
N TYR A 61 8.62 6.23 2.11
CA TYR A 61 8.26 6.04 3.53
C TYR A 61 7.85 4.60 3.85
N VAL A 62 7.73 3.76 2.82
CA VAL A 62 7.23 2.40 2.95
C VAL A 62 8.22 1.42 2.35
N LYS A 63 8.43 0.31 3.06
CA LYS A 63 9.23 -0.81 2.59
C LYS A 63 8.31 -1.94 2.17
N VAL A 64 8.41 -2.40 0.92
CA VAL A 64 7.70 -3.61 0.48
C VAL A 64 8.20 -4.78 1.32
N TRP A 65 7.28 -5.41 2.06
CA TRP A 65 7.60 -6.47 3.02
C TRP A 65 7.29 -7.85 2.43
N ASN A 66 6.18 -8.00 1.71
CA ASN A 66 5.82 -9.30 1.15
C ASN A 66 4.89 -9.18 -0.07
N THR A 67 4.97 -10.13 -1.00
CA THR A 67 3.92 -10.37 -1.99
C THR A 67 3.18 -11.62 -1.56
N LEU A 68 1.93 -11.47 -1.12
CA LEU A 68 1.07 -12.61 -0.87
C LEU A 68 0.59 -13.12 -2.24
N THR A 69 1.34 -14.06 -2.81
CA THR A 69 0.88 -14.85 -3.94
C THR A 69 -0.05 -15.92 -3.38
N SER A 70 -1.32 -15.95 -3.79
CA SER A 70 -2.18 -17.12 -3.53
C SER A 70 -1.62 -18.28 -4.33
N GLN A 71 -0.69 -19.04 -3.74
CA GLN A 71 -0.37 -20.37 -4.23
C GLN A 71 -1.65 -21.19 -4.07
N LEU A 72 -2.29 -21.48 -5.19
CA LEU A 72 -3.38 -22.44 -5.30
C LEU A 72 -3.00 -23.71 -4.51
N THR A 73 -3.61 -23.92 -3.35
CA THR A 73 -3.68 -25.26 -2.77
C THR A 73 -4.63 -26.05 -3.66
N ASN A 74 -4.06 -26.71 -4.66
CA ASN A 74 -4.72 -27.78 -5.38
C ASN A 74 -4.75 -28.99 -4.44
N LEU A 75 -5.89 -29.22 -3.79
CA LEU A 75 -6.28 -30.49 -3.18
C LEU A 75 -7.68 -30.85 -3.68
#